data_AF-A0A9E0KGQ6-F1
#
_entry.id   AF-A0A9E0KGQ6-F1
#
_cell.length_a   1.000
_cell.length_b   1.000
_cell.length_c   1.000
_cell.angle_alpha   90.00
_cell.angle_beta   90.00
_cell.angle_gamma   90.00
#
_symmetry.space_group_name_H-M   'P 1'
#
loop_
_entity.id
_entity.type
_entity.pdbx_description
1 polymer ?
#
loop_
_entity_poly.entity_id
_entity_poly.type
_entity_poly.pdbx_seq_one_letter_code
_entity_poly.pdbx_strand_id
1 'polypeptide(L)' 'VKNGVGERELAVTFDGVTFRPGDWLYADEDGVITSPDALL' A
#
# COMPACT_ATOMS: atom_id res chain seq x y z
N VAL A 1 3.66 -26.14 -7.96
CA VAL A 1 3.43 -25.95 -6.51
C VAL A 1 3.44 -24.45 -6.21
N LYS A 2 2.49 -23.91 -5.42
CA LYS A 2 2.55 -22.52 -4.91
C LYS A 2 3.18 -22.56 -3.51
N ASN A 3 4.41 -22.06 -3.38
CA ASN A 3 5.23 -22.27 -2.19
C ASN A 3 4.91 -21.34 -1.00
N GLY A 4 3.97 -20.39 -1.16
CA GLY A 4 3.57 -19.49 -0.07
C GLY A 4 4.66 -18.53 0.41
N VAL A 5 5.67 -18.26 -0.41
CA VAL A 5 6.76 -17.33 -0.10
C VAL A 5 6.28 -15.87 -0.11
N GLY A 6 6.75 -15.09 0.86
CA GLY A 6 6.42 -13.67 1.03
C GLY A 6 6.30 -13.28 2.50
N GLU A 7 6.42 -11.99 2.77
CA GLU A 7 6.28 -11.41 4.11
C GLU A 7 5.04 -10.50 4.16
N ARG A 8 4.46 -10.32 5.35
CA ARG A 8 3.26 -9.50 5.59
C ARG A 8 3.58 -8.37 6.56
N GLU A 9 2.73 -7.34 6.59
CA GLU A 9 2.87 -6.21 7.50
C GLU A 9 4.21 -5.46 7.37
N LEU A 10 4.78 -5.44 6.17
CA LEU A 10 5.98 -4.65 5.85
C LEU A 10 5.62 -3.42 5.04
N ALA A 11 6.36 -2.34 5.25
CA ALA A 11 6.32 -1.20 4.36
C ALA A 11 6.86 -1.60 2.98
N VAL A 12 6.13 -1.29 1.93
CA VAL A 12 6.48 -1.62 0.53
C VAL A 12 6.72 -0.33 -0.21
N THR A 13 7.85 -0.20 -0.90
CA THR A 13 8.11 0.93 -1.80
C THR A 13 8.01 0.48 -3.24
N PHE A 14 7.14 1.13 -4.00
CA PHE A 14 6.90 0.85 -5.42
C PHE A 14 6.64 2.16 -6.14
N ASP A 15 7.27 2.34 -7.31
CA ASP A 15 7.15 3.55 -8.13
C ASP A 15 7.33 4.87 -7.36
N GLY A 16 8.29 4.89 -6.43
CA GLY A 16 8.60 6.07 -5.62
C GLY A 16 7.65 6.35 -4.45
N VAL A 17 6.59 5.53 -4.27
CA VAL A 17 5.64 5.65 -3.17
C VAL A 17 5.88 4.54 -2.14
N THR A 18 5.86 4.89 -0.85
CA THR A 18 5.95 3.91 0.26
C THR A 18 4.57 3.69 0.88
N PHE A 19 4.03 2.49 0.70
CA PHE A 19 2.82 1.99 1.35
C PHE A 19 3.19 1.44 2.71
N ARG A 20 2.58 1.92 3.79
CA ARG A 20 2.81 1.42 5.15
C ARG A 20 1.58 0.68 5.65
N PRO A 21 1.75 -0.41 6.42
CA PRO A 21 0.64 -1.02 7.13
C PRO A 21 -0.06 0.03 8.01
N GLY A 22 -1.39 0.09 7.92
CA GLY A 22 -2.22 1.05 8.66
C GLY A 22 -2.52 2.36 7.93
N ASP A 23 -1.77 2.72 6.87
CA ASP A 23 -2.12 3.87 6.03
C ASP A 23 -3.43 3.59 5.28
N TRP A 24 -4.15 4.66 4.98
CA TRP A 24 -5.31 4.66 4.09
C TRP A 24 -4.86 4.79 2.64
N LEU A 25 -5.45 3.98 1.76
CA LEU A 25 -5.23 4.00 0.31
C LEU A 25 -6.49 4.45 -0.39
N TYR A 26 -6.34 5.39 -1.32
CA TYR A 26 -7.41 5.89 -2.18
C TYR A 26 -6.97 5.72 -3.64
N ALA A 27 -7.88 5.22 -4.47
CA ALA A 27 -7.60 4.94 -5.87
C ALA A 27 -8.83 5.21 -6.75
N ASP A 28 -8.60 5.81 -7.91
CA ASP A 28 -9.59 6.08 -8.96
C ASP A 28 -8.96 5.93 -10.36
N GLU A 29 -9.59 6.52 -11.38
CA GLU A 29 -9.13 6.48 -12.77
C GLU A 29 -7.86 7.31 -13.05
N ASP A 30 -7.53 8.28 -12.19
CA ASP A 30 -6.38 9.17 -12.35
C ASP A 30 -5.15 8.63 -11.62
N GLY A 31 -5.33 7.91 -10.51
CA GLY A 31 -4.20 7.27 -9.84
C GLY A 31 -4.48 6.74 -8.44
N VAL A 32 -3.40 6.66 -7.66
CA VAL A 32 -3.40 6.13 -6.29
C VAL A 32 -2.65 7.08 -5.37
N ILE A 33 -3.21 7.35 -4.19
CA ILE A 33 -2.55 8.09 -3.11
C ILE A 33 -2.65 7.34 -1.79
N THR A 34 -1.77 7.68 -0.85
CA THR A 34 -1.82 7.15 0.52
C THR A 34 -1.85 8.28 1.55
N SER A 35 -2.47 8.04 2.70
CA SER A 35 -2.53 8.97 3.84
C SER A 35 -2.38 8.22 5.16
N PRO A 36 -1.62 8.75 6.15
CA PRO A 36 -1.55 8.15 7.49
C PRO A 36 -2.90 8.12 8.22
N ASP A 37 -3.77 9.09 7.93
CA ASP A 37 -5.09 9.24 8.56
C ASP A 37 -6.22 9.20 7.51
N ALA A 38 -7.42 8.80 7.93
CA ALA A 38 -8.59 8.81 7.08
C ALA A 38 -8.96 10.25 6.68
N LEU A 39 -9.22 10.45 5.40
CA LEU A 39 -9.64 11.75 4.85
C LEU A 39 -11.16 11.90 4.73
N LEU A 40 -11.93 10.86 5.09
CA LEU A 40 -13.40 10.78 5.00
C LEU A 40 -13.99 10.28 6.32
#